data_AF-A0A2R6JVS3-F1
#
_entry.id   AF-A0A2R6JVS3-F1
#
_cell.length_a   1.000
_cell.length_b   1.000
_cell.length_c   1.000
_cell.angle_alpha   90.00
_cell.angle_beta   90.00
_cell.angle_gamma   90.00
#
_symmetry.space_group_name_H-M   'P 1'
#
loop_
_entity.id
_entity.type
_entity.pdbx_description
1 polymer ?
#
loop_
_entity_poly.entity_id
_entity_poly.type
_entity_poly.pdbx_seq_one_letter_code
_entity_poly.pdbx_strand_id
1 'polypeptide(L)'
;MTMEAYRYGDGSITYPGHPVGPDGVLDTVERLLDRATYDERIAELETVAGKIALLEDAHPTESLEDDERFSELVDRRDRLRQETDELLADLDAEEFKRIMSDF
;
A
#
# COMPACT_ATOMS: atom_id res chain seq x y z
N MET A 1 37.84 22.62 6.51
CA MET A 1 36.87 22.78 5.42
C MET A 1 35.50 22.89 6.07
N THR A 2 34.97 24.09 6.21
CA THR A 2 33.68 24.33 6.88
C THR A 2 32.59 23.93 5.90
N MET A 3 31.83 22.88 6.18
CA MET A 3 30.68 22.48 5.36
C MET A 3 29.53 23.45 5.65
N GLU A 4 29.14 24.27 4.67
CA GLU A 4 27.95 25.12 4.79
C GLU A 4 26.69 24.30 4.51
N ALA A 5 25.74 24.36 5.43
CA ALA A 5 24.38 23.88 5.22
C ALA A 5 23.59 24.97 4.48
N TYR A 6 22.78 24.56 3.50
CA TYR A 6 21.88 25.46 2.77
C TYR A 6 20.51 25.46 3.44
N ARG A 7 19.95 26.65 3.69
CA ARG A 7 18.62 26.85 4.27
C ARG A 7 17.66 27.37 3.21
N TYR A 8 16.51 26.71 3.05
CA TYR A 8 15.47 27.07 2.09
C TYR A 8 14.45 28.05 2.68
N GLY A 9 13.64 28.64 1.81
CA GLY A 9 12.63 29.65 2.18
C GLY A 9 11.50 29.13 3.08
N ASP A 10 11.23 27.82 3.05
CA ASP A 10 10.28 27.11 3.92
C ASP A 10 10.88 26.74 5.30
N GLY A 11 12.18 27.01 5.50
CA GLY A 11 12.88 26.74 6.76
C GLY A 11 13.57 25.38 6.84
N SER A 12 13.40 24.50 5.84
CA SER A 12 14.19 23.28 5.70
C SER A 12 15.69 23.58 5.49
N ILE A 13 16.54 22.64 5.88
CA ILE A 13 17.99 22.73 5.73
C ILE A 13 18.54 21.47 5.04
N THR A 14 19.52 21.62 4.17
CA THR A 14 20.28 20.50 3.59
C THR A 14 21.77 20.72 3.84
N TYR A 15 22.53 19.64 3.93
CA TYR A 15 23.99 19.67 4.08
C TYR A 15 24.61 18.65 3.12
N PRO A 16 25.90 18.81 2.74
CA PRO A 16 26.57 17.86 1.86
C PRO A 16 26.54 16.44 2.46
N GLY A 17 25.89 15.50 1.77
CA GLY A 17 25.66 14.12 2.23
C GLY A 17 24.31 13.88 2.95
N HIS A 18 23.47 14.91 3.09
CA HIS A 18 22.08 14.71 3.54
C HIS A 18 21.31 13.97 2.44
N PRO A 19 20.67 12.82 2.75
CA PRO A 19 20.13 11.93 1.72
C PRO A 19 18.97 12.51 0.91
N VAL A 20 18.29 13.57 1.40
CA VAL A 20 17.13 14.16 0.73
C VAL A 20 17.08 15.69 0.91
N GLY A 21 16.98 16.46 -0.17
CA GLY A 21 16.59 17.88 -0.11
C GLY A 21 15.09 18.03 0.27
N PRO A 22 14.53 19.24 0.38
CA PRO A 22 13.11 19.46 0.66
C PRO A 22 12.17 18.68 -0.28
N ASP A 23 12.49 18.60 -1.57
CA ASP A 23 11.73 17.81 -2.55
C ASP A 23 11.84 16.30 -2.29
N GLY A 24 12.95 15.82 -1.71
CA GLY A 24 13.15 14.40 -1.41
C GLY A 24 12.43 13.92 -0.14
N VAL A 25 12.05 14.85 0.76
CA VAL A 25 11.24 14.51 1.94
C VAL A 25 9.79 14.23 1.51
N LEU A 26 9.23 15.05 0.62
CA LEU A 26 7.89 14.84 0.08
C LEU A 26 7.79 13.50 -0.67
N ASP A 27 8.73 13.24 -1.58
CA ASP A 27 8.86 11.94 -2.29
C ASP A 27 8.93 10.74 -1.33
N THR A 28 9.63 10.90 -0.20
CA THR A 28 9.72 9.85 0.81
C THR A 28 8.41 9.66 1.58
N VAL A 29 7.70 10.74 1.91
CA VAL A 29 6.41 10.67 2.61
C VAL A 29 5.34 10.05 1.73
N GLU A 30 5.26 10.45 0.46
CA GLU A 30 4.33 9.87 -0.53
C GLU A 30 4.59 8.36 -0.67
N ARG A 31 5.85 7.98 -0.83
CA ARG A 31 6.24 6.55 -0.90
C ARG A 31 5.86 5.75 0.36
N LEU A 32 6.08 6.32 1.55
CA LEU A 32 5.72 5.65 2.81
C LEU A 32 4.20 5.53 2.97
N LEU A 33 3.43 6.47 2.41
CA LEU A 33 1.98 6.42 2.40
C LEU A 33 1.48 5.31 1.45
N ASP A 34 2.05 5.22 0.25
CA ASP A 34 1.71 4.16 -0.71
C ASP A 34 2.05 2.78 -0.14
N ARG A 35 3.21 2.67 0.53
CA ARG A 35 3.61 1.47 1.26
C ARG A 35 2.60 1.07 2.32
N ALA A 36 2.25 2.00 3.21
CA ALA A 36 1.33 1.72 4.31
C ALA A 36 -0.05 1.31 3.78
N THR A 37 -0.49 1.94 2.70
CA THR A 37 -1.76 1.64 2.01
C THR A 37 -1.73 0.25 1.39
N TYR A 38 -0.64 -0.12 0.72
CA TYR A 38 -0.45 -1.48 0.17
C TYR A 38 -0.51 -2.54 1.28
N ASP A 39 0.22 -2.33 2.38
CA ASP A 39 0.27 -3.29 3.49
C ASP A 39 -1.10 -3.46 4.16
N GLU A 40 -1.84 -2.38 4.36
CA GLU A 40 -3.21 -2.42 4.90
C GLU A 40 -4.15 -3.22 3.98
N ARG A 41 -4.09 -2.95 2.67
CA ARG A 41 -4.94 -3.63 1.68
C ARG A 41 -4.66 -5.12 1.58
N ILE A 42 -3.38 -5.52 1.59
CA ILE A 42 -3.00 -6.94 1.58
C ILE A 42 -3.50 -7.65 2.84
N ALA A 43 -3.31 -7.05 4.02
CA ALA A 43 -3.80 -7.63 5.27
C ALA A 43 -5.34 -7.78 5.29
N GLU A 44 -6.05 -6.79 4.74
CA GLU A 44 -7.50 -6.85 4.59
C GLU A 44 -7.92 -7.95 3.60
N LEU A 45 -7.25 -8.05 2.46
CA LEU A 45 -7.50 -9.06 1.45
C LEU A 45 -7.33 -10.47 2.02
N GLU A 46 -6.26 -10.72 2.77
CA GLU A 46 -6.03 -12.00 3.46
C GLU A 46 -7.15 -12.31 4.46
N THR A 47 -7.58 -11.30 5.22
CA THR A 47 -8.68 -11.44 6.18
C THR A 47 -9.99 -11.81 5.50
N VAL A 48 -10.33 -11.15 4.39
CA VAL A 48 -11.55 -11.43 3.63
C VAL A 48 -11.47 -12.79 2.95
N ALA A 49 -10.33 -13.13 2.32
CA ALA A 49 -10.12 -14.42 1.70
C ALA A 49 -10.24 -15.58 2.71
N GLY A 50 -9.71 -15.41 3.92
CA GLY A 50 -9.85 -16.40 5.00
C GLY A 50 -11.31 -16.59 5.44
N LYS A 51 -12.09 -15.51 5.53
CA LYS A 51 -13.53 -15.60 5.84
C LYS A 51 -14.32 -16.34 4.76
N ILE A 52 -14.04 -16.03 3.49
CA ILE A 52 -14.67 -16.70 2.35
C ILE A 52 -14.35 -18.19 2.39
N ALA A 53 -13.06 -18.56 2.50
CA ALA A 53 -12.64 -19.95 2.54
C ALA A 53 -13.28 -20.73 3.69
N LEU A 54 -13.42 -20.12 4.87
CA LEU A 54 -14.10 -20.74 6.01
C LEU A 54 -15.59 -20.98 5.74
N LEU A 55 -16.27 -20.05 5.06
CA LEU A 55 -17.68 -20.19 4.71
C LEU A 55 -17.89 -21.26 3.63
N GLU A 56 -17.00 -21.31 2.63
CA GLU A 56 -17.00 -22.34 1.57
C GLU A 56 -16.75 -23.75 2.13
N ASP A 57 -15.94 -23.89 3.19
CA ASP A 57 -15.73 -25.16 3.88
C ASP A 57 -16.92 -25.56 4.76
N ALA A 58 -17.56 -24.59 5.42
CA ALA A 58 -18.63 -24.83 6.38
C ALA A 58 -20.02 -25.02 5.77
N HIS A 59 -20.26 -24.52 4.55
CA HIS A 59 -21.59 -24.46 3.93
C HIS A 59 -21.58 -25.00 2.49
N PRO A 60 -22.68 -25.65 2.05
CA PRO A 60 -22.82 -26.05 0.65
C PRO A 60 -22.97 -24.81 -0.23
N THR A 61 -22.46 -24.90 -1.47
CA THR A 61 -22.46 -23.79 -2.45
C THR A 61 -23.83 -23.18 -2.66
N GLU A 62 -24.88 -24.00 -2.79
CA GLU A 62 -26.28 -23.56 -2.93
C GLU A 62 -26.76 -22.63 -1.80
N SER A 63 -26.24 -22.80 -0.58
CA SER A 63 -26.59 -21.94 0.55
C SER A 63 -25.83 -20.62 0.54
N LEU A 64 -24.69 -20.55 -0.15
CA LEU A 64 -23.85 -19.36 -0.26
C LEU A 64 -24.26 -18.49 -1.45
N GLU A 65 -24.78 -19.08 -2.52
CA GLU A 65 -25.25 -18.37 -3.72
C GLU A 65 -26.34 -17.33 -3.40
N ASP A 66 -27.20 -17.63 -2.43
CA ASP A 66 -28.27 -16.74 -1.98
C ASP A 66 -27.93 -15.96 -0.68
N ASP A 67 -26.72 -16.13 -0.12
CA ASP A 67 -26.30 -15.41 1.09
C ASP A 67 -25.71 -14.04 0.72
N GLU A 68 -26.49 -12.98 0.97
CA GLU A 68 -26.10 -11.58 0.72
C GLU A 68 -24.75 -11.21 1.39
N ARG A 69 -24.48 -11.71 2.60
CA ARG A 69 -23.23 -11.38 3.32
C ARG A 69 -22.03 -12.10 2.72
N PHE A 70 -22.24 -13.31 2.19
CA PHE A 70 -21.19 -13.99 1.42
C PHE A 70 -20.89 -13.24 0.13
N SER A 71 -21.92 -12.79 -0.60
CA SER A 71 -21.76 -11.94 -1.78
C SER A 71 -21.00 -10.66 -1.46
N GLU A 72 -21.33 -9.97 -0.36
CA GLU A 72 -20.62 -8.76 0.09
C GLU A 72 -19.13 -9.03 0.37
N LEU A 73 -18.79 -10.19 0.94
CA LEU A 73 -17.39 -10.56 1.17
C LEU A 73 -16.64 -10.78 -0.14
N VAL A 74 -17.28 -11.46 -1.11
CA VAL A 74 -16.73 -11.68 -2.45
C VAL A 74 -16.51 -10.35 -3.17
N ASP A 75 -17.51 -9.47 -3.17
CA ASP A 75 -17.42 -8.14 -3.77
C ASP A 75 -16.30 -7.31 -3.12
N ARG A 76 -16.20 -7.37 -1.79
CA ARG A 76 -15.14 -6.68 -1.04
C ARG A 76 -13.75 -7.20 -1.41
N ARG A 77 -13.58 -8.53 -1.52
CA ARG A 77 -12.31 -9.14 -1.96
C ARG A 77 -11.92 -8.64 -3.34
N ASP A 78 -12.86 -8.65 -4.27
CA ASP A 78 -12.59 -8.30 -5.67
C ASP A 78 -12.30 -6.80 -5.82
N ARG A 79 -12.98 -5.96 -5.04
CA ARG A 79 -12.64 -4.54 -4.92
C ARG A 79 -11.25 -4.31 -4.34
N LEU A 80 -10.89 -4.97 -3.23
CA LEU A 80 -9.57 -4.84 -2.62
C LEU A 80 -8.46 -5.26 -3.58
N ARG A 81 -8.67 -6.34 -4.36
CA ARG A 81 -7.74 -6.75 -5.42
C ARG A 81 -7.57 -5.66 -6.46
N GLN A 82 -8.68 -5.14 -6.99
CA GLN A 82 -8.64 -4.09 -7.98
C GLN A 82 -7.92 -2.83 -7.47
N GLU A 83 -8.25 -2.36 -6.27
CA GLU A 83 -7.61 -1.17 -5.69
C GLU A 83 -6.11 -1.39 -5.39
N THR A 84 -5.72 -2.63 -5.08
CA THR A 84 -4.31 -2.99 -4.91
C THR A 84 -3.59 -3.04 -6.25
N ASP A 85 -4.21 -3.63 -7.28
CA ASP A 85 -3.66 -3.69 -8.62
C ASP A 85 -3.52 -2.29 -9.24
N GLU A 86 -4.49 -1.39 -8.99
CA GLU A 86 -4.44 0.02 -9.40
C GLU A 86 -3.28 0.75 -8.73
N LEU A 87 -3.11 0.59 -7.40
CA LEU A 87 -1.97 1.16 -6.67
C LEU A 87 -0.64 0.67 -7.24
N LEU A 88 -0.55 -0.61 -7.61
CA LEU A 88 0.65 -1.18 -8.20
C LEU A 88 0.89 -0.72 -9.65
N ALA A 89 -0.17 -0.45 -10.40
CA ALA A 89 -0.09 0.01 -11.78
C ALA A 89 0.43 1.44 -11.90
N ASP A 90 0.20 2.27 -10.88
CA ASP A 90 0.73 3.63 -10.79
C ASP A 90 2.24 3.65 -10.47
N LEU A 91 2.79 2.55 -9.95
CA LEU A 91 4.21 2.43 -9.61
C LEU A 91 5.02 1.87 -10.80
N ASP A 92 6.20 2.45 -11.05
CA ASP A 92 7.15 1.82 -11.96
C ASP A 92 7.90 0.64 -11.30
N ALA A 93 8.62 -0.14 -12.11
CA ALA A 93 9.30 -1.34 -11.62
C ALA A 93 10.41 -1.05 -10.58
N GLU A 94 11.09 0.09 -10.67
CA GLU A 94 12.12 0.49 -9.71
C GLU A 94 11.49 1.04 -8.44
N GLU A 95 10.37 1.76 -8.56
CA GLU A 95 9.61 2.31 -7.45
C GLU A 95 8.96 1.20 -6.62
N PHE A 96 8.33 0.23 -7.29
CA PHE A 96 7.84 -1.00 -6.66
C PHE A 96 8.96 -1.75 -5.95
N LYS A 97 10.09 -1.98 -6.64
CA LYS A 97 11.23 -2.66 -6.05
C LYS A 97 11.77 -1.91 -4.84
N ARG A 98 11.84 -0.58 -4.89
CA ARG A 98 12.32 0.25 -3.79
C ARG A 98 11.39 0.19 -2.58
N ILE A 99 10.07 0.28 -2.80
CA ILE A 99 9.04 0.07 -1.76
C ILE A 99 9.18 -1.32 -1.14
N MET A 100 9.51 -2.35 -1.93
CA MET A 100 9.67 -3.74 -1.48
C MET A 100 11.06 -4.09 -0.93
N SER A 101 12.06 -3.20 -1.05
CA SER A 101 13.45 -3.49 -0.63
C SER A 101 13.85 -2.83 0.68
N ASP A 102 13.08 -1.88 1.22
CA ASP A 102 13.35 -1.20 2.50
C ASP A 102 13.06 -2.08 3.74
N PHE A 103 13.21 -3.41 3.61
CA PHE A 103 13.00 -4.43 4.65
C PHE A 103 14.30 -4.98 5.25
#